data_AF-A0A2V8PVZ0-F1
#
_entry.id   AF-A0A2V8PVZ0-F1
#
_cell.length_a   1.000
_cell.length_b   1.000
_cell.length_c   1.000
_cell.angle_alpha   90.00
_cell.angle_beta   90.00
_cell.angle_gamma   90.00
#
_symmetry.space_group_name_H-M   'P 1'
#
loop_
_entity.id
_entity.type
_entity.pdbx_description
1 polymer ?
#
loop_
_entity_poly.entity_id
_entity_poly.type
_entity_poly.pdbx_seq_one_letter_code
_entity_poly.pdbx_strand_id
1 'polypeptide(L)'
;MRSNTDQVFSEMHIDTANFTYYADRIEGIQFTVSSEGVLSSTQYFPAAADARLRCKCSPPSDESVFRGEVWDSFEGISIENAFARLDNFAIQLTNSPKDWKGHVIIYSPIRVGRTRAAGYRTRISNWLIVKRQIDSRRVAIIDGGHREQFAGELYLLPPAVAVPPPLPTIGSCVPKLV
;
A
#
# COMPACT_ATOMS: atom_id res chain seq x y z
N MET A 1 -12.14 -18.04 -38.90
CA MET A 1 -12.11 -16.58 -38.69
C MET A 1 -13.38 -16.16 -37.95
N ARG A 2 -13.30 -16.00 -36.64
CA ARG A 2 -14.24 -15.18 -35.88
C ARG A 2 -13.39 -14.32 -34.96
N SER A 3 -13.29 -13.05 -35.33
CA SER A 3 -12.78 -11.97 -34.49
C SER A 3 -13.62 -11.95 -33.23
N ASN A 4 -12.95 -12.07 -32.09
CA ASN A 4 -13.51 -11.78 -30.78
C ASN A 4 -12.51 -10.85 -30.07
N THR A 5 -12.22 -9.73 -30.73
CA THR A 5 -11.42 -8.63 -30.19
C THR A 5 -12.36 -7.62 -29.59
N ASP A 6 -13.06 -8.05 -28.54
CA ASP A 6 -13.49 -7.15 -27.46
C ASP A 6 -12.85 -7.73 -26.21
N GLN A 7 -11.52 -7.67 -26.18
CA GLN A 7 -10.78 -7.89 -24.95
C GLN A 7 -11.09 -6.69 -24.07
N VAL A 8 -12.10 -6.85 -23.23
CA VAL A 8 -12.51 -5.86 -22.24
C VAL A 8 -11.35 -5.75 -21.27
N PHE A 9 -10.40 -4.86 -21.58
CA PHE A 9 -9.53 -4.31 -20.57
C PHE A 9 -10.46 -3.80 -19.47
N SER A 10 -10.36 -4.36 -18.27
CA SER A 10 -10.99 -3.76 -17.10
C SER A 10 -10.27 -2.43 -16.87
N GLU A 11 -10.69 -1.39 -17.59
CA GLU A 11 -10.08 -0.08 -17.61
C GLU A 11 -10.14 0.52 -16.20
N MET A 12 -9.06 0.34 -15.44
CA MET A 12 -8.79 1.16 -14.29
C MET A 12 -7.83 2.25 -14.74
N HIS A 13 -8.42 3.33 -15.27
CA HIS A 13 -7.71 4.53 -15.65
C HIS A 13 -7.31 5.30 -14.38
N ILE A 14 -6.02 5.30 -14.05
CA ILE A 14 -5.48 6.13 -12.99
C ILE A 14 -4.57 7.14 -13.65
N ASP A 15 -5.04 8.38 -13.69
CA ASP A 15 -4.27 9.50 -14.21
C ASP A 15 -3.45 10.09 -13.06
N THR A 16 -2.15 9.80 -13.05
CA THR A 16 -1.18 10.63 -12.34
C THR A 16 -0.70 11.70 -13.31
N ALA A 17 -0.29 12.88 -12.83
CA ALA A 17 -0.02 14.06 -13.67
C ALA A 17 0.88 13.82 -14.92
N ASN A 18 1.63 12.72 -14.98
CA ASN A 18 2.48 12.35 -16.10
C ASN A 18 2.24 10.95 -16.69
N PHE A 19 1.43 10.09 -16.07
CA PHE A 19 1.27 8.69 -16.49
C PHE A 19 -0.15 8.15 -16.28
N THR A 20 -0.62 7.41 -17.28
CA THR A 20 -1.80 6.56 -17.27
C THR A 20 -1.39 5.10 -17.19
N TYR A 21 -2.06 4.32 -16.36
CA TYR A 21 -1.81 2.89 -16.21
C TYR A 21 -2.97 2.07 -16.77
N TYR A 22 -2.66 1.01 -17.51
CA TYR A 22 -3.62 0.03 -18.00
C TYR A 22 -3.20 -1.35 -17.50
N ALA A 23 -4.11 -2.16 -16.99
CA ALA A 23 -3.75 -3.52 -16.58
C ALA A 23 -4.89 -4.51 -16.76
N ASP A 24 -4.50 -5.72 -17.17
CA ASP A 24 -5.36 -6.87 -17.36
C ASP A 24 -4.99 -7.93 -16.32
N ARG A 25 -5.92 -8.20 -15.39
CA ARG A 25 -5.74 -9.19 -14.33
C ARG A 25 -5.96 -10.63 -14.79
N ILE A 26 -6.67 -10.83 -15.90
CA ILE A 26 -6.89 -12.14 -16.49
C ILE A 26 -5.59 -12.62 -17.12
N GLU A 27 -4.88 -11.72 -17.81
CA GLU A 27 -3.61 -12.02 -18.48
C GLU A 27 -2.36 -11.76 -17.62
N GLY A 28 -2.48 -10.97 -16.56
CA GLY A 28 -1.35 -10.66 -15.70
C GLY A 28 -0.37 -9.68 -16.33
N ILE A 29 -0.88 -8.64 -17.00
CA ILE A 29 -0.05 -7.65 -17.70
C ILE A 29 -0.46 -6.22 -17.36
N GLN A 30 0.52 -5.32 -17.27
CA GLN A 30 0.34 -3.88 -17.06
C GLN A 30 1.15 -3.08 -18.07
N PHE A 31 0.55 -2.01 -18.58
CA PHE A 31 1.18 -0.97 -19.36
C PHE A 31 1.19 0.33 -18.56
N THR A 32 2.35 1.00 -18.57
CA THR A 32 2.46 2.39 -18.12
C THR A 32 2.63 3.26 -19.34
N VAL A 33 1.72 4.20 -19.55
CA VAL A 33 1.69 5.09 -20.71
C VAL A 33 1.91 6.51 -20.20
N SER A 34 2.79 7.29 -20.80
CA SER A 34 2.97 8.70 -20.44
C SER A 34 1.75 9.52 -20.82
N SER A 35 1.63 10.72 -20.27
CA SER A 35 0.61 11.71 -20.67
C SER A 35 0.70 12.11 -22.15
N GLU A 36 1.84 11.85 -22.81
CA GLU A 36 2.04 12.03 -24.25
C GLU A 36 1.56 10.82 -25.09
N GLY A 37 1.00 9.79 -24.45
CA GLY A 37 0.52 8.59 -25.13
C GLY A 37 1.62 7.58 -25.49
N VAL A 38 2.84 7.74 -24.95
CA VAL A 38 3.96 6.84 -25.23
C VAL A 38 4.01 5.72 -24.18
N LEU A 39 4.09 4.47 -24.62
CA LEU A 39 4.31 3.34 -23.72
C LEU A 39 5.69 3.46 -23.05
N SER A 40 5.67 3.70 -21.73
CA SER A 40 6.87 3.86 -20.89
C SER A 40 7.38 2.52 -20.38
N SER A 41 6.50 1.62 -19.94
CA SER A 41 6.89 0.29 -19.48
C SER A 41 5.79 -0.77 -19.63
N THR A 42 6.20 -2.03 -19.69
CA THR A 42 5.33 -3.21 -19.62
C THR A 42 5.80 -4.11 -18.47
N GLN A 43 4.89 -4.48 -17.58
CA GLN A 43 5.17 -5.37 -16.46
C GLN A 43 4.24 -6.59 -16.50
N TYR A 44 4.79 -7.76 -16.19
CA TYR A 44 4.04 -8.99 -16.06
C TYR A 44 3.91 -9.37 -14.59
N PHE A 45 2.73 -9.84 -14.20
CA PHE A 45 2.38 -10.31 -12.87
C PHE A 45 1.58 -11.62 -12.98
N PRO A 46 1.49 -12.42 -11.91
CA PRO A 46 0.72 -13.68 -11.97
C PRO A 46 -0.74 -13.42 -12.37
N ALA A 47 -1.23 -14.18 -13.34
CA ALA A 47 -2.59 -14.06 -13.82
C ALA A 47 -3.59 -14.52 -12.75
N ALA A 48 -4.86 -14.11 -12.84
CA ALA A 48 -5.90 -14.55 -11.91
C ALA A 48 -5.99 -16.08 -11.79
N ALA A 49 -5.77 -16.81 -12.90
CA ALA A 49 -5.75 -18.27 -12.92
C ALA A 49 -4.57 -18.91 -12.17
N ASP A 50 -3.50 -18.16 -11.91
CA ASP A 50 -2.29 -18.61 -11.22
C ASP A 50 -2.43 -18.58 -9.69
N ALA A 51 -3.55 -18.11 -9.16
CA ALA A 51 -3.81 -18.08 -7.71
C ALA A 51 -3.61 -19.45 -7.04
N ARG A 52 -3.95 -20.54 -7.77
CA ARG A 52 -3.76 -21.93 -7.31
C ARG A 52 -2.30 -22.41 -7.30
N LEU A 53 -1.43 -21.75 -8.06
CA LEU A 53 0.00 -22.09 -8.17
C LEU A 53 0.83 -21.39 -7.09
N ARG A 54 0.21 -20.53 -6.28
CA ARG A 54 0.90 -19.76 -5.24
C ARG A 54 1.44 -20.69 -4.17
N CYS A 55 2.68 -20.45 -3.79
CA CYS A 55 3.23 -21.03 -2.58
C CYS A 55 2.29 -20.76 -1.41
N LYS A 56 2.15 -21.76 -0.54
CA LYS A 56 1.48 -21.57 0.74
C LYS A 56 2.15 -20.36 1.42
N CYS A 57 1.35 -19.32 1.64
CA CYS A 57 1.76 -18.08 2.28
C CYS A 57 2.64 -17.12 1.48
N SER A 58 2.63 -17.21 0.14
CA SER A 58 2.90 -16.01 -0.65
C SER A 58 1.89 -14.93 -0.23
N PRO A 59 2.30 -13.68 0.01
CA PRO A 59 1.35 -12.58 0.04
C PRO A 59 0.54 -12.64 -1.26
N PRO A 60 -0.76 -12.28 -1.25
CA PRO A 60 -1.53 -12.25 -2.47
C PRO A 60 -0.77 -11.37 -3.48
N SER A 61 -0.18 -12.00 -4.51
CA SER A 61 0.60 -11.33 -5.55
C SER A 61 -0.28 -10.57 -6.54
N ASP A 62 -1.57 -10.37 -6.22
CA ASP A 62 -2.54 -9.64 -7.04
C ASP A 62 -2.42 -8.12 -6.92
N GLU A 63 -1.42 -7.62 -6.19
CA GLU A 63 -1.40 -6.21 -5.85
C GLU A 63 -0.07 -5.48 -6.13
N SER A 64 1.00 -6.11 -6.63
CA SER A 64 2.26 -5.37 -6.87
C SER A 64 2.18 -4.30 -7.99
N VAL A 65 1.03 -4.18 -8.65
CA VAL A 65 0.84 -3.45 -9.91
C VAL A 65 -0.04 -2.20 -9.72
N PHE A 66 -0.84 -2.19 -8.66
CA PHE A 66 -1.77 -1.11 -8.29
C PHE A 66 -1.55 -0.62 -6.87
N ARG A 67 -0.39 -0.95 -6.31
CA ARG A 67 -0.01 -0.57 -4.97
C ARG A 67 0.54 0.83 -5.01
N GLY A 68 -0.02 1.66 -4.16
CA GLY A 68 0.64 2.88 -3.76
C GLY A 68 2.12 2.67 -3.48
N GLU A 69 2.98 3.45 -4.12
CA GLU A 69 4.37 3.52 -3.69
C GLU A 69 4.41 4.03 -2.26
N VAL A 70 5.31 3.46 -1.47
CA VAL A 70 5.55 3.95 -0.12
C VAL A 70 6.09 5.37 -0.25
N TRP A 71 5.36 6.32 0.32
CA TRP A 71 5.78 7.72 0.34
C TRP A 71 6.91 7.92 1.36
N ASP A 72 6.78 7.30 2.53
CA ASP A 72 7.85 7.26 3.52
C ASP A 72 7.85 6.00 4.41
N SER A 73 9.07 5.59 4.72
CA SER A 73 9.57 4.47 5.51
C SER A 73 10.05 4.76 6.93
N PHE A 74 9.61 4.07 7.99
CA PHE A 74 10.44 4.03 9.21
C PHE A 74 10.42 2.70 9.94
N GLU A 75 11.53 2.39 10.59
CA GLU A 75 11.69 1.21 11.43
C GLU A 75 12.70 1.50 12.55
N GLY A 76 12.42 1.03 13.76
CA GLY A 76 13.39 1.08 14.86
C GLY A 76 13.64 2.44 15.49
N ILE A 77 12.85 3.45 15.14
CA ILE A 77 13.01 4.81 15.63
C ILE A 77 12.17 5.08 16.89
N SER A 78 12.56 6.09 17.66
CA SER A 78 11.73 6.61 18.75
C SER A 78 10.40 7.14 18.23
N ILE A 79 9.39 7.19 19.09
CA ILE A 79 8.07 7.69 18.67
C ILE A 79 8.09 9.19 18.35
N GLU A 80 8.98 9.95 18.97
CA GLU A 80 9.20 11.37 18.67
C GLU A 80 9.74 11.55 17.24
N ASN A 81 10.66 10.69 16.81
CA ASN A 81 11.16 10.70 15.43
C ASN A 81 10.07 10.22 14.45
N ALA A 82 9.24 9.25 14.85
CA ALA A 82 8.08 8.85 14.05
C ALA A 82 7.09 10.01 13.89
N PHE A 83 6.84 10.78 14.95
CA PHE A 83 6.00 11.98 14.89
C PHE A 83 6.56 13.04 13.93
N ALA A 84 7.87 13.27 13.90
CA ALA A 84 8.47 14.18 12.92
C ALA A 84 8.22 13.73 11.47
N ARG A 85 8.25 12.42 11.18
CA ARG A 85 7.89 11.89 9.86
C ARG A 85 6.40 12.05 9.56
N LEU A 86 5.53 11.81 10.56
CA LEU A 86 4.09 12.03 10.44
C LEU A 86 3.73 13.51 10.23
N ASP A 87 4.56 14.43 10.71
CA ASP A 87 4.38 15.87 10.48
C ASP A 87 4.57 16.22 9.00
N ASN A 88 5.64 15.71 8.39
CA ASN A 88 5.88 15.85 6.96
C ASN A 88 4.77 15.19 6.14
N PHE A 89 4.34 13.99 6.55
CA PHE A 89 3.22 13.29 5.94
C PHE A 89 1.91 14.09 6.00
N ALA A 90 1.59 14.69 7.15
CA ALA A 90 0.39 15.51 7.34
C ALA A 90 0.42 16.77 6.46
N ILE A 91 1.59 17.42 6.32
CA ILE A 91 1.78 18.56 5.42
C ILE A 91 1.49 18.14 3.98
N GLN A 92 2.08 17.03 3.51
CA GLN A 92 1.87 16.57 2.14
C GLN A 92 0.42 16.15 1.86
N LEU A 93 -0.23 15.43 2.79
CA LEU A 93 -1.64 15.06 2.64
C LEU A 93 -2.55 16.29 2.60
N THR A 94 -2.22 17.36 3.34
CA THR A 94 -2.98 18.61 3.33
C THR A 94 -2.86 19.33 1.97
N ASN A 95 -1.68 19.29 1.36
CA ASN A 95 -1.39 19.88 0.06
C ASN A 95 -1.85 18.99 -1.13
N SER A 96 -2.16 17.72 -0.87
CA SER A 96 -2.67 16.78 -1.88
C SER A 96 -4.16 17.02 -2.18
N PRO A 97 -4.66 16.58 -3.36
CA PRO A 97 -6.09 16.67 -3.69
C PRO A 97 -7.00 16.09 -2.59
N LYS A 98 -8.19 16.68 -2.42
CA LYS A 98 -9.05 16.41 -1.25
C LYS A 98 -9.57 14.97 -1.16
N ASP A 99 -9.68 14.31 -2.31
CA ASP A 99 -10.08 12.92 -2.48
C ASP A 99 -8.96 11.92 -2.16
N TRP A 100 -7.69 12.37 -2.11
CA TRP A 100 -6.58 11.53 -1.67
C TRP A 100 -6.67 11.19 -0.19
N LYS A 101 -6.21 9.98 0.14
CA LYS A 101 -6.15 9.45 1.49
C LYS A 101 -4.73 9.08 1.89
N GLY A 102 -4.42 9.36 3.14
CA GLY A 102 -3.21 8.88 3.81
C GLY A 102 -3.45 7.52 4.43
N HIS A 103 -2.65 6.52 4.08
CA HIS A 103 -2.68 5.22 4.72
C HIS A 103 -1.41 5.00 5.52
N VAL A 104 -1.55 4.55 6.76
CA VAL A 104 -0.43 4.33 7.68
C VAL A 104 -0.51 2.89 8.16
N ILE A 105 0.38 2.04 7.65
CA ILE A 105 0.50 0.66 8.11
C ILE A 105 1.50 0.64 9.24
N ILE A 106 1.10 0.11 10.40
CA ILE A 106 1.96 0.06 11.58
C ILE A 106 2.22 -1.39 11.98
N TYR A 107 3.49 -1.74 12.04
CA TYR A 107 3.98 -3.04 12.48
C TYR A 107 4.48 -2.95 13.92
N SER A 108 4.24 -4.01 14.71
CA SER A 108 4.64 -4.09 16.12
C SER A 108 5.53 -5.29 16.39
N PRO A 109 6.52 -5.20 17.30
CA PRO A 109 7.28 -6.36 17.74
C PRO A 109 6.37 -7.46 18.27
N ILE A 110 6.63 -8.73 17.91
CA ILE A 110 5.83 -9.86 18.44
C ILE A 110 5.90 -9.98 19.96
N ARG A 111 7.05 -9.57 20.54
CA ARG A 111 7.30 -9.57 21.99
C ARG A 111 6.55 -8.45 22.71
N VAL A 112 6.04 -7.47 21.97
CA VAL A 112 5.21 -6.40 22.52
C VAL A 112 3.77 -6.90 22.56
N GLY A 113 3.24 -7.06 23.78
CA GLY A 113 1.87 -7.53 23.97
C GLY A 113 0.82 -6.64 23.27
N ARG A 114 -0.32 -7.24 22.91
CA ARG A 114 -1.40 -6.64 22.12
C ARG A 114 -1.82 -5.24 22.60
N THR A 115 -1.92 -5.02 23.91
CA THR A 115 -2.29 -3.72 24.49
C THR A 115 -1.29 -2.62 24.16
N ARG A 116 0.02 -2.90 24.24
CA ARG A 116 1.06 -1.91 23.89
C ARG A 116 1.10 -1.64 22.39
N ALA A 117 0.94 -2.68 21.57
CA ALA A 117 0.84 -2.56 20.12
C ALA A 117 -0.37 -1.70 19.68
N ALA A 118 -1.53 -1.90 20.32
CA ALA A 118 -2.71 -1.07 20.11
C ALA A 118 -2.47 0.37 20.59
N GLY A 119 -1.89 0.56 21.77
CA GLY A 119 -1.56 1.88 22.30
C GLY A 119 -0.61 2.67 21.40
N TYR A 120 0.39 2.02 20.80
CA TYR A 120 1.27 2.66 19.83
C TYR A 120 0.50 3.16 18.60
N ARG A 121 -0.37 2.33 18.00
CA ARG A 121 -1.25 2.74 16.89
C ARG A 121 -2.19 3.87 17.26
N THR A 122 -2.79 3.85 18.46
CA THR A 122 -3.64 4.94 18.95
C THR A 122 -2.85 6.26 19.06
N ARG A 123 -1.59 6.22 19.52
CA ARG A 123 -0.74 7.41 19.56
C ARG A 123 -0.45 7.98 18.17
N ILE A 124 -0.14 7.12 17.20
CA ILE A 124 0.05 7.50 15.78
C ILE A 124 -1.25 8.13 15.22
N SER A 125 -2.39 7.48 15.44
CA SER A 125 -3.71 7.97 15.01
C SER A 125 -4.03 9.34 15.61
N ASN A 126 -3.86 9.50 16.92
CA ASN A 126 -4.14 10.75 17.62
C ASN A 126 -3.19 11.87 17.20
N TRP A 127 -1.95 11.54 16.85
CA TRP A 127 -1.01 12.53 16.32
C TRP A 127 -1.52 13.15 15.02
N LEU A 128 -1.97 12.32 14.07
CA LEU A 128 -2.51 12.83 12.79
C LEU A 128 -3.87 13.53 12.95
N ILE A 129 -4.80 12.90 13.67
CA ILE A 129 -6.19 13.37 13.71
C ILE A 129 -6.37 14.51 14.73
N VAL A 130 -5.84 14.35 15.95
CA VAL A 130 -6.07 15.31 17.04
C VAL A 130 -5.02 16.41 17.02
N LYS A 131 -3.73 16.05 16.95
CA LYS A 131 -2.64 17.04 17.03
C LYS A 131 -2.44 17.81 15.74
N ARG A 132 -2.45 17.12 14.59
CA ARG A 132 -2.29 17.71 13.25
C ARG A 132 -3.61 18.07 12.57
N GLN A 133 -4.75 17.81 13.22
CA GLN A 133 -6.09 18.20 12.76
C GLN A 133 -6.44 17.69 11.35
N ILE A 134 -5.89 16.54 10.95
CA ILE A 134 -6.28 15.89 9.71
C ILE A 134 -7.67 15.27 9.88
N ASP A 135 -8.57 15.50 8.92
CA ASP A 135 -9.88 14.86 8.87
C ASP A 135 -9.71 13.33 8.94
N SER A 136 -10.37 12.69 9.90
CA SER A 136 -10.29 11.24 10.12
C SER A 136 -10.71 10.43 8.90
N ARG A 137 -11.53 10.99 8.00
CA ARG A 137 -11.94 10.35 6.75
C ARG A 137 -10.82 10.30 5.70
N ARG A 138 -9.79 11.13 5.87
CA ARG A 138 -8.61 11.19 4.98
C ARG A 138 -7.45 10.34 5.49
N VAL A 139 -7.55 9.70 6.66
CA VAL A 139 -6.47 8.87 7.22
C VAL A 139 -6.99 7.49 7.61
N ALA A 140 -6.30 6.44 7.19
CA ALA A 140 -6.55 5.07 7.64
C ALA A 140 -5.31 4.51 8.34
N ILE A 141 -5.48 4.06 9.59
CA ILE A 141 -4.44 3.38 10.36
C ILE A 141 -4.68 1.87 10.27
N ILE A 142 -3.71 1.12 9.75
CA ILE A 142 -3.82 -0.30 9.44
C ILE A 142 -2.89 -1.09 10.36
N ASP A 143 -3.38 -2.23 10.89
CA ASP A 143 -2.54 -3.19 11.61
C ASP A 143 -1.67 -3.95 10.61
N GLY A 144 -0.36 -3.74 10.68
CA GLY A 144 0.58 -4.39 9.80
C GLY A 144 0.93 -5.83 10.19
N GLY A 145 0.55 -6.25 11.41
CA GLY A 145 1.08 -7.45 12.02
C GLY A 145 2.45 -7.22 12.65
N HIS A 146 3.33 -8.22 12.55
CA HIS A 146 4.56 -8.25 13.33
C HIS A 146 5.85 -8.08 12.52
N ARG A 147 6.75 -7.26 13.05
CA ARG A 147 8.16 -7.12 12.62
C ARG A 147 9.07 -7.22 13.85
N GLU A 148 10.39 -7.18 13.69
CA GLU A 148 11.34 -7.20 14.82
C GLU A 148 11.23 -5.93 15.67
N GLN A 149 10.99 -4.79 15.02
CA GLN A 149 10.89 -3.48 15.66
C GLN A 149 9.56 -2.81 15.31
N PHE A 150 9.23 -1.72 16.00
CA PHE A 150 8.14 -0.88 15.53
C PHE A 150 8.52 -0.28 14.19
N ALA A 151 7.61 -0.40 13.22
CA ALA A 151 7.81 0.12 11.89
C ALA A 151 6.51 0.74 11.37
N GLY A 152 6.65 1.70 10.45
CA GLY A 152 5.56 2.36 9.79
C GLY A 152 5.83 2.54 8.32
N GLU A 153 4.82 2.26 7.51
CA GLU A 153 4.81 2.56 6.08
C GLU A 153 3.70 3.58 5.82
N LEU A 154 4.07 4.69 5.19
CA LEU A 154 3.20 5.81 4.92
C LEU A 154 2.90 5.88 3.42
N TYR A 155 1.63 5.99 3.07
CA TYR A 155 1.17 6.05 1.69
C TYR A 155 0.24 7.24 1.49
N LEU A 156 0.39 7.96 0.38
CA LEU A 156 -0.51 9.04 -0.05
C LEU A 156 -1.14 8.63 -1.38
N LEU A 157 -2.41 8.24 -1.35
CA LEU A 157 -3.03 7.53 -2.47
C LEU A 157 -4.28 8.22 -2.98
N PRO A 158 -4.47 8.33 -4.30
CA PRO A 158 -5.76 8.69 -4.89
C PRO A 158 -6.78 7.55 -4.71
N PRO A 159 -8.09 7.82 -4.84
CA PRO A 159 -9.16 6.83 -4.62
C PRO A 159 -9.06 5.55 -5.46
N ALA A 160 -8.48 5.64 -6.66
CA ALA A 160 -8.36 4.52 -7.58
C ALA A 160 -7.17 3.59 -7.28
N VAL A 161 -6.23 4.01 -6.41
CA VAL A 161 -5.04 3.22 -6.07
C VAL A 161 -5.29 2.43 -4.79
N ALA A 162 -5.03 1.13 -4.84
CA ALA A 162 -5.17 0.26 -3.69
C ALA A 162 -3.99 0.42 -2.71
N VAL A 163 -4.28 0.28 -1.42
CA VAL A 163 -3.25 0.24 -0.38
C VAL A 163 -2.56 -1.11 -0.43
N PRO A 164 -1.22 -1.17 -0.43
CA PRO A 164 -0.52 -2.44 -0.21
C PRO A 164 -1.03 -3.21 1.01
N PRO A 165 -1.29 -4.53 0.91
CA PRO A 165 -1.46 -5.34 2.09
C PRO A 165 -0.18 -5.31 2.90
N PRO A 166 -0.33 -5.31 4.23
CA PRO A 166 0.80 -5.42 5.12
C PRO A 166 1.73 -6.59 4.82
N LEU A 167 3.02 -6.34 4.98
CA LEU A 167 4.09 -7.33 4.85
C LEU A 167 4.79 -7.52 6.21
N PRO A 168 4.21 -8.32 7.14
CA PRO A 168 4.86 -8.67 8.38
C PRO A 168 6.08 -9.56 8.12
N THR A 169 7.14 -9.40 8.90
CA THR A 169 8.36 -10.22 8.81
C THR A 169 8.43 -11.31 9.87
N ILE A 170 7.62 -11.22 10.94
CA ILE A 170 7.51 -12.25 11.98
C ILE A 170 6.11 -12.84 11.98
N GLY A 171 6.02 -14.17 12.05
CA GLY A 171 4.73 -14.85 12.04
C GLY A 171 3.99 -14.75 10.70
N SER A 172 4.56 -14.05 9.71
CA SER A 172 4.38 -14.42 8.31
C SER A 172 4.89 -15.85 8.17
N CYS A 173 4.07 -16.65 7.52
CA CYS A 173 4.17 -18.09 7.49
C CYS A 173 5.60 -18.62 7.36
N VAL A 174 6.12 -19.13 8.47
CA VAL A 174 7.38 -19.84 8.52
C VAL A 174 7.13 -21.20 7.87
N PRO A 175 7.81 -21.58 6.76
CA PRO A 175 7.84 -22.98 6.38
C PRO A 175 8.45 -23.73 7.56
N LYS A 176 7.66 -24.57 8.22
CA LYS A 176 8.24 -25.55 9.15
C LYS A 176 9.17 -26.41 8.30
N LEU A 177 10.47 -26.21 8.44
CA LEU A 177 11.44 -27.22 8.07
C LEU A 177 11.14 -28.41 8.97
N VAL A 178 10.54 -29.44 8.38
CA VAL A 178 10.45 -30.78 8.96
C VAL A 178 11.74 -31.50 8.62
#